data_AF-A0A969QH34-F1
#
_entry.id   AF-A0A969QH34-F1
#
_cell.length_a   1.000
_cell.length_b   1.000
_cell.length_c   1.000
_cell.angle_alpha   90.00
_cell.angle_beta   90.00
_cell.angle_gamma   90.00
#
_symmetry.space_group_name_H-M   'P 1'
#
loop_
_entity.id
_entity.type
_entity.pdbx_description
1 polymer ?
#
loop_
_entity_poly.entity_id
_entity_poly.type
_entity_poly.pdbx_seq_one_letter_code
_entity_poly.pdbx_strand_id
1 'polypeptide(L)'
;MGLGEPDLGEQALSKAAEVGITQQLDEVEQVNVDIRTDPLKLIQGKVDSVSVTGEGLVMKNSLRMEKLQVDTGSVAINPASAIFGKIELTQSAEADAHVTLTQEDVNQAFNSDYIRNKMQNLTISHPDGMSDRHSGSRCQYSVFRGWQGSSQGSCFDG
;
A
#
# COMPACT_ATOMS: atom_id res chain seq x y z
N MET A 1 2.12 -31.30 -15.36
CA MET A 1 3.13 -30.23 -15.18
C MET A 1 2.85 -29.20 -16.25
N GLY A 2 2.28 -28.05 -15.89
CA GLY A 2 1.99 -26.97 -16.82
C GLY A 2 2.29 -25.66 -16.12
N LEU A 3 3.54 -25.20 -16.25
CA LEU A 3 3.90 -23.82 -15.94
C LEU A 3 3.53 -23.02 -17.18
N GLY A 4 2.26 -22.61 -17.25
CA GLY A 4 1.70 -21.94 -18.41
C GLY A 4 2.25 -20.53 -18.56
N GLU A 5 2.66 -20.18 -19.77
CA GLU A 5 2.85 -18.79 -20.18
C GLU A 5 1.56 -18.00 -19.86
N PRO A 6 1.67 -16.73 -19.41
CA PRO A 6 0.50 -15.95 -19.04
C PRO A 6 -0.45 -15.83 -20.25
N ASP A 7 -1.70 -16.23 -20.07
CA ASP A 7 -2.75 -16.12 -21.09
C ASP A 7 -3.06 -14.64 -21.38
N LEU A 8 -3.62 -14.35 -22.56
CA LEU A 8 -3.99 -12.99 -22.96
C LEU A 8 -4.90 -12.30 -21.92
N GLY A 9 -5.79 -13.05 -21.25
CA GLY A 9 -6.65 -12.52 -20.20
C GLY A 9 -5.87 -12.08 -18.96
N GLU A 10 -4.90 -12.89 -18.52
CA GLU A 10 -4.01 -12.56 -17.40
C GLU A 10 -3.18 -11.32 -17.73
N GLN A 11 -2.59 -11.26 -18.94
CA GLN A 11 -1.79 -10.11 -19.38
C GLN A 11 -2.61 -8.82 -19.43
N ALA A 12 -3.84 -8.90 -19.97
CA ALA A 12 -4.74 -7.75 -20.02
C ALA A 12 -5.14 -7.26 -18.63
N LEU A 13 -5.44 -8.19 -17.72
CA LEU A 13 -5.79 -7.87 -16.34
C LEU A 13 -4.60 -7.27 -15.58
N SER A 14 -3.41 -7.88 -15.69
CA SER A 14 -2.15 -7.35 -15.18
C SER A 14 -1.90 -5.93 -15.65
N LYS A 15 -2.05 -5.67 -16.95
CA LYS A 15 -1.83 -4.33 -17.49
C LYS A 15 -2.86 -3.32 -17.01
N ALA A 16 -4.12 -3.72 -16.92
CA ALA A 16 -5.18 -2.86 -16.37
C ALA A 16 -4.89 -2.49 -14.91
N ALA A 17 -4.45 -3.45 -14.10
CA ALA A 17 -4.04 -3.22 -12.72
C ALA A 17 -2.81 -2.32 -12.61
N GLU A 18 -1.77 -2.55 -13.44
CA GLU A 18 -0.57 -1.70 -13.50
C GLU A 18 -0.93 -0.24 -13.81
N VAL A 19 -1.80 -0.01 -14.80
CA VAL A 19 -2.30 1.33 -15.14
C VAL A 19 -3.10 1.92 -13.99
N GLY A 20 -3.99 1.15 -13.38
CA GLY A 20 -4.81 1.60 -12.25
C GLY A 20 -3.99 1.99 -11.03
N ILE A 21 -2.92 1.24 -10.71
CA ILE A 21 -1.99 1.56 -9.63
C ILE A 21 -1.17 2.80 -9.98
N THR A 22 -0.65 2.87 -11.20
CA THR A 22 0.13 4.02 -11.68
C THR A 22 -0.66 5.32 -11.59
N GLN A 23 -1.97 5.31 -11.88
CA GLN A 23 -2.84 6.48 -11.76
C GLN A 23 -3.01 7.01 -10.34
N GLN A 24 -2.70 6.21 -9.31
CA GLN A 24 -2.76 6.63 -7.90
C GLN A 24 -1.44 7.24 -7.40
N LEU A 25 -0.41 7.21 -8.24
CA LEU A 25 0.91 7.75 -7.96
C LEU A 25 1.06 9.09 -8.67
N ASP A 26 1.67 10.07 -8.00
CA ASP A 26 1.99 11.35 -8.62
C ASP A 26 3.22 11.22 -9.52
N GLU A 27 4.19 10.41 -9.09
CA GLU A 27 5.40 10.07 -9.84
C GLU A 27 5.73 8.59 -9.64
N VAL A 28 6.27 7.96 -10.67
CA VAL A 28 6.70 6.55 -10.65
C VAL A 28 7.77 6.32 -11.70
N GLU A 29 8.82 5.60 -11.34
CA GLU A 29 9.82 5.14 -12.30
C GLU A 29 9.38 3.83 -12.95
N GLN A 30 8.98 2.85 -12.14
CA GLN A 30 8.50 1.56 -12.61
C GLN A 30 7.43 0.99 -11.68
N VAL A 31 6.37 0.44 -12.27
CA VAL A 31 5.42 -0.47 -11.61
C VAL A 31 5.23 -1.66 -12.53
N ASN A 32 5.22 -2.85 -11.95
CA ASN A 32 4.88 -4.09 -12.62
C ASN A 32 3.85 -4.85 -11.79
N VAL A 33 2.88 -5.45 -12.47
CA VAL A 33 1.82 -6.24 -11.85
C VAL A 33 1.71 -7.57 -12.56
N ASP A 34 1.88 -8.66 -11.84
CA ASP A 34 1.70 -10.02 -12.33
C ASP A 34 0.49 -10.64 -11.62
N ILE A 35 -0.54 -10.98 -12.40
CA ILE A 35 -1.75 -11.64 -11.90
C ILE A 35 -1.83 -13.00 -12.56
N ARG A 36 -1.95 -14.05 -11.73
CA ARG A 36 -2.08 -15.43 -12.21
C ARG A 36 -3.44 -15.99 -11.92
N THR A 37 -4.05 -16.60 -12.93
CA THR A 37 -5.31 -17.32 -12.82
C THR A 37 -5.62 -18.15 -14.06
N ASP A 38 -6.55 -19.09 -13.94
CA ASP A 38 -7.14 -19.75 -15.09
C ASP A 38 -8.38 -18.99 -15.63
N PRO A 39 -8.72 -19.14 -16.92
CA PRO A 39 -9.85 -18.43 -17.53
C PRO A 39 -11.19 -18.65 -16.84
N LEU A 40 -11.41 -19.83 -16.25
CA LEU A 40 -12.67 -20.16 -15.59
C LEU A 40 -12.81 -19.45 -14.23
N LYS A 41 -11.71 -19.35 -13.47
CA LYS A 41 -11.65 -18.57 -12.22
C LYS A 41 -11.77 -17.08 -12.49
N LEU A 42 -11.13 -16.56 -13.53
CA LEU A 42 -11.25 -15.15 -13.92
C LEU A 42 -12.72 -14.74 -14.13
N ILE A 43 -13.49 -15.55 -14.87
CA ILE A 43 -14.93 -15.31 -15.11
C ILE A 43 -15.74 -15.33 -13.81
N GLN A 44 -15.31 -16.12 -12.82
CA GLN A 44 -15.91 -16.17 -11.48
C GLN A 44 -15.45 -15.01 -10.57
N GLY A 45 -14.60 -14.10 -11.06
CA GLY A 45 -14.04 -13.02 -10.26
C GLY A 45 -12.94 -13.48 -9.28
N LYS A 46 -12.21 -14.55 -9.62
CA LYS A 46 -11.16 -15.12 -8.78
C LYS A 46 -9.81 -15.07 -9.48
N VAL A 47 -8.76 -14.87 -8.69
CA VAL A 47 -7.36 -15.00 -9.11
C VAL A 47 -6.59 -15.84 -8.08
N ASP A 48 -5.51 -16.49 -8.54
CA ASP A 48 -4.70 -17.40 -7.72
C ASP A 48 -3.60 -16.64 -6.98
N SER A 49 -2.98 -15.66 -7.63
CA SER A 49 -1.99 -14.78 -7.00
C SER A 49 -1.92 -13.42 -7.65
N VAL A 50 -1.49 -12.43 -6.88
CA VAL A 50 -1.17 -11.08 -7.33
C VAL A 50 0.20 -10.71 -6.78
N SER A 51 1.11 -10.30 -7.67
CA SER A 51 2.40 -9.73 -7.30
C SER A 51 2.51 -8.32 -7.88
N VAL A 52 2.87 -7.37 -7.04
CA VAL A 52 3.09 -5.97 -7.41
C VAL A 52 4.50 -5.60 -7.01
N THR A 53 5.28 -5.11 -7.96
CA THR A 53 6.58 -4.50 -7.68
C THR A 53 6.60 -3.08 -8.20
N GLY A 54 7.33 -2.20 -7.52
CA GLY A 54 7.55 -0.85 -8.02
C GLY A 54 8.80 -0.20 -7.43
N GLU A 55 9.32 0.76 -8.17
CA GLU A 55 10.52 1.53 -7.85
C GLU A 55 10.26 3.02 -8.07
N GLY A 56 10.86 3.86 -7.21
CA GLY A 56 10.76 5.33 -7.32
C GLY A 56 9.34 5.86 -7.27
N LEU A 57 8.54 5.40 -6.30
CA LEU A 57 7.09 5.67 -6.22
C LEU A 57 6.82 6.90 -5.35
N VAL A 58 6.01 7.85 -5.81
CA VAL A 58 5.58 9.02 -5.03
C VAL A 58 4.06 9.06 -4.90
N MET A 59 3.57 9.03 -3.66
CA MET A 59 2.14 9.18 -3.34
C MET A 59 1.85 10.54 -2.70
N LYS A 60 0.84 11.25 -3.21
CA LYS A 60 0.27 12.48 -2.65
C LYS A 60 1.33 13.50 -2.21
N ASN A 61 2.25 13.81 -3.12
CA ASN A 61 3.32 14.81 -3.05
C ASN A 61 4.29 14.66 -1.87
N SER A 62 4.30 13.53 -1.16
CA SER A 62 4.99 13.52 0.13
C SER A 62 5.44 12.17 0.67
N LEU A 63 4.91 11.06 0.16
CA LEU A 63 5.40 9.73 0.46
C LEU A 63 6.17 9.19 -0.73
N ARG A 64 7.49 9.31 -0.69
CA ARG A 64 8.37 8.67 -1.65
C ARG A 64 8.81 7.30 -1.12
N MET A 65 8.76 6.29 -1.97
CA MET A 65 9.23 4.94 -1.68
C MET A 65 10.28 4.57 -2.72
N GLU A 66 11.43 4.10 -2.24
CA GLU A 66 12.49 3.62 -3.12
C GLU A 66 12.03 2.33 -3.80
N LYS A 67 11.48 1.39 -3.01
CA LYS A 67 10.94 0.11 -3.50
C LYS A 67 9.67 -0.29 -2.78
N LEU A 68 8.75 -0.90 -3.52
CA LEU A 68 7.56 -1.56 -3.02
C LEU A 68 7.50 -2.96 -3.62
N GLN A 69 7.22 -3.95 -2.78
CA GLN A 69 6.82 -5.28 -3.20
C GLN A 69 5.60 -5.70 -2.39
N VAL A 70 4.56 -6.18 -3.07
CA VAL A 70 3.37 -6.74 -2.45
C VAL A 70 3.06 -8.05 -3.13
N ASP A 71 2.96 -9.12 -2.34
CA ASP A 71 2.60 -10.44 -2.81
C ASP A 71 1.33 -10.87 -2.07
N THR A 72 0.36 -11.40 -2.81
CA THR A 72 -0.93 -11.81 -2.26
C THR A 72 -1.31 -13.15 -2.87
N GLY A 73 -1.88 -14.01 -2.03
CA GLY A 73 -2.44 -15.30 -2.46
C GLY A 73 -3.75 -15.12 -3.23
N SER A 74 -4.66 -16.09 -3.07
CA SER A 74 -5.93 -16.05 -3.79
C SER A 74 -6.78 -14.86 -3.39
N VAL A 75 -7.28 -14.13 -4.39
CA VAL A 75 -8.22 -13.03 -4.22
C VAL A 75 -9.49 -13.39 -4.95
N ALA A 76 -10.64 -13.20 -4.30
CA ALA A 76 -11.94 -13.38 -4.94
C ALA A 76 -12.84 -12.18 -4.68
N ILE A 77 -13.46 -11.68 -5.75
CA ILE A 77 -14.42 -10.58 -5.70
C ILE A 77 -15.79 -11.05 -6.19
N ASN A 78 -16.83 -10.25 -5.94
CA ASN A 78 -18.13 -10.45 -6.55
C ASN A 78 -18.17 -9.80 -7.95
N PRO A 79 -18.20 -10.58 -9.06
CA PRO A 79 -18.16 -10.02 -10.41
C PRO A 79 -19.42 -9.21 -10.75
N ALA A 80 -20.58 -9.60 -10.21
CA ALA A 80 -21.83 -8.90 -10.49
C ALA A 80 -21.83 -7.48 -9.91
N SER A 81 -21.28 -7.29 -8.71
CA SER A 81 -21.16 -5.96 -8.09
C SER A 81 -20.02 -5.13 -8.69
N ALA A 82 -18.93 -5.79 -9.10
CA ALA A 82 -17.77 -5.13 -9.69
C ALA A 82 -18.09 -4.39 -11.00
N ILE A 83 -19.02 -4.92 -11.81
CA ILE A 83 -19.51 -4.26 -13.03
C ILE A 83 -20.15 -2.89 -12.73
N PHE A 84 -20.74 -2.74 -11.53
CA PHE A 84 -21.30 -1.47 -11.06
C PHE A 84 -20.29 -0.62 -10.28
N GLY A 85 -19.00 -0.94 -10.34
CA GLY A 85 -17.92 -0.25 -9.64
C GLY A 85 -17.82 -0.59 -8.15
N LYS A 86 -18.60 -1.57 -7.66
CA LYS A 86 -18.59 -1.99 -6.25
C LYS A 86 -17.71 -3.23 -6.09
N ILE A 87 -16.45 -3.00 -5.75
CA ILE A 87 -15.49 -4.07 -5.48
C ILE A 87 -15.71 -4.60 -4.06
N GLU A 88 -16.14 -5.86 -3.96
CA GLU A 88 -16.34 -6.55 -2.68
C GLU A 88 -15.58 -7.87 -2.70
N LEU A 89 -14.70 -8.05 -1.73
CA LEU A 89 -14.02 -9.32 -1.49
C LEU A 89 -15.05 -10.35 -0.99
N THR A 90 -15.07 -11.52 -1.62
CA THR A 90 -15.91 -12.65 -1.20
C THR A 90 -15.21 -13.59 -0.24
N GLN A 91 -13.90 -13.39 -0.04
CA GLN A 91 -13.07 -14.05 0.97
C GLN A 91 -11.99 -13.08 1.48
N SER A 92 -11.43 -13.36 2.66
CA SER A 92 -10.25 -12.63 3.16
C SER A 92 -9.06 -12.81 2.20
N ALA A 93 -8.37 -11.72 1.90
CA ALA A 93 -7.12 -11.75 1.15
C ALA A 93 -5.95 -11.60 2.12
N GLU A 94 -4.99 -12.51 2.03
CA GLU A 94 -3.75 -12.49 2.81
C GLU A 94 -2.61 -11.98 1.92
N ALA A 95 -1.92 -10.95 2.38
CA ALA A 95 -0.90 -10.25 1.62
C ALA A 95 0.34 -9.97 2.48
N ASP A 96 1.51 -10.14 1.88
CA ASP A 96 2.80 -9.73 2.39
C ASP A 96 3.26 -8.48 1.66
N ALA A 97 3.72 -7.47 2.39
CA ALA A 97 4.20 -6.22 1.83
C ALA A 97 5.58 -5.87 2.37
N HIS A 98 6.49 -5.52 1.45
CA HIS A 98 7.82 -5.02 1.75
C HIS A 98 8.00 -3.63 1.14
N VAL A 99 8.42 -2.67 1.97
CA VAL A 99 8.62 -1.28 1.56
C VAL A 99 10.01 -0.83 1.99
N THR A 100 10.75 -0.25 1.05
CA THR A 100 12.04 0.40 1.33
C THR A 100 11.88 1.92 1.26
N LEU A 101 12.24 2.59 2.34
CA LEU A 101 12.25 4.05 2.47
C LEU A 101 13.66 4.51 2.84
N THR A 102 14.16 5.58 2.24
CA THR A 102 15.39 6.21 2.71
C THR A 102 15.13 7.09 3.94
N GLN A 103 16.19 7.48 4.65
CA GLN A 103 16.05 8.40 5.79
C GLN A 103 15.43 9.74 5.37
N GLU A 104 15.76 10.23 4.18
CA GLU A 104 15.20 11.46 3.63
C GLU A 104 13.69 11.32 3.38
N ASP A 105 13.29 10.23 2.72
CA ASP A 105 11.88 9.96 2.43
C ASP A 105 11.05 9.83 3.72
N VAL A 106 11.60 9.15 4.73
CA VAL A 106 10.97 9.03 6.05
C VAL A 106 10.74 10.40 6.69
N ASN A 107 11.77 11.25 6.72
CA ASN A 107 11.67 12.57 7.33
C ASN A 107 10.67 13.47 6.57
N GLN A 108 10.67 13.43 5.25
CA GLN A 108 9.70 14.16 4.43
C GLN A 108 8.28 13.65 4.67
N ALA A 109 8.09 12.33 4.64
CA ALA A 109 6.81 11.68 4.87
C ALA A 109 6.21 12.03 6.23
N PHE A 110 6.96 11.91 7.33
CA PHE A 110 6.47 12.22 8.68
C PHE A 110 6.10 13.69 8.87
N ASN A 111 6.70 14.59 8.10
CA ASN A 111 6.37 16.01 8.13
C ASN A 111 5.29 16.41 7.12
N SER A 112 4.78 15.47 6.34
CA SER A 112 3.71 15.70 5.38
C SER A 112 2.34 15.82 6.02
N ASP A 113 1.48 16.65 5.43
CA ASP A 113 0.09 16.75 5.84
C ASP A 113 -0.66 15.43 5.66
N TYR A 114 -0.31 14.65 4.62
CA TYR A 114 -0.92 13.36 4.35
C TYR A 114 -0.71 12.37 5.51
N ILE A 115 0.55 12.15 5.92
CA ILE A 115 0.86 11.24 7.03
C ILE A 115 0.39 11.81 8.37
N ARG A 116 0.52 13.11 8.61
CA ARG A 116 0.01 13.75 9.83
C ARG A 116 -1.50 13.55 9.99
N ASN A 117 -2.28 13.75 8.93
CA ASN A 117 -3.73 13.54 8.95
C ASN A 117 -4.08 12.06 9.16
N LYS A 118 -3.30 11.13 8.60
CA LYS A 118 -3.51 9.69 8.85
C LYS A 118 -3.18 9.30 10.30
N MET A 119 -2.09 9.82 10.87
CA MET A 119 -1.68 9.53 12.25
C MET A 119 -2.65 10.10 13.30
N GLN A 120 -3.24 11.27 13.07
CA GLN A 120 -4.26 11.84 13.95
C GLN A 120 -5.48 10.92 14.16
N ASN A 121 -5.74 10.02 13.19
CA ASN A 121 -6.85 9.08 13.22
C ASN A 121 -6.46 7.68 13.72
N LEU A 122 -5.20 7.48 14.12
CA LEU A 122 -4.74 6.22 14.70
C LEU A 122 -4.97 6.27 16.22
N THR A 123 -5.91 5.45 16.69
CA THR A 123 -6.03 5.18 18.13
C THR A 123 -4.90 4.24 18.53
N ILE A 124 -3.91 4.77 19.24
CA ILE A 124 -2.88 3.94 19.86
C ILE A 124 -3.47 3.38 21.15
N SER A 125 -3.85 2.10 21.13
CA SER A 125 -4.23 1.39 22.34
C SER A 125 -2.97 1.08 23.14
N HIS A 126 -2.79 1.73 24.28
CA HIS A 126 -1.75 1.33 25.22
C HIS A 126 -2.11 -0.06 25.80
N PRO A 127 -1.12 -0.94 26.09
CA PRO A 127 -1.36 -2.20 26.79
C PRO A 127 -2.10 -2.02 28.12
N ASP A 128 -2.06 -0.80 28.66
CA ASP A 128 -2.59 -0.40 29.96
C ASP A 128 -4.06 0.05 29.90
N GLY A 129 -4.69 0.00 28.72
CA GLY A 129 -6.11 0.32 28.52
C GLY A 129 -6.45 1.81 28.41
N MET A 130 -5.45 2.69 28.43
CA MET A 130 -5.63 4.13 28.19
C MET A 130 -5.57 4.39 26.68
N SER A 131 -6.60 5.07 26.16
CA SER A 131 -6.68 5.49 24.76
C SER A 131 -6.62 7.01 24.71
N ASP A 132 -5.45 7.54 24.38
CA ASP A 132 -5.28 8.97 24.15
C ASP A 132 -5.67 9.32 22.71
N ARG A 133 -6.66 10.19 22.55
CA ARG A 133 -6.91 10.86 21.28
C ARG A 133 -5.84 11.96 21.13
N HIS A 134 -4.84 11.72 20.28
CA HIS A 134 -3.83 12.74 19.98
C HIS A 134 -4.44 13.90 19.20
N SER A 135 -4.84 14.95 19.92
CA SER A 135 -5.37 16.20 19.39
C SER A 135 -4.25 17.14 18.95
N GLY A 136 -3.89 17.08 17.66
CA GLY A 136 -3.57 18.27 16.86
C GLY A 136 -2.38 19.16 17.23
N SER A 137 -1.45 18.76 18.10
CA SER A 137 -0.24 19.56 18.35
C SER A 137 0.72 19.44 17.15
N ARG A 138 1.31 20.57 16.75
CA ARG A 138 2.27 20.69 15.64
C ARG A 138 3.61 20.06 16.05
N CYS A 139 3.66 18.74 16.17
CA CYS A 139 4.87 18.03 16.58
C CYS A 139 5.81 17.89 15.38
N GLN A 140 7.03 18.43 15.51
CA GLN A 140 8.08 18.26 14.51
C GLN A 140 8.82 16.97 14.86
N TYR A 141 8.73 15.98 13.95
CA TYR A 141 9.41 14.69 14.11
C TYR A 141 10.72 14.72 13.33
N SER A 142 11.83 14.47 14.03
CA SER A 142 13.16 14.30 13.46
C SER A 142 13.72 12.94 13.86
N VAL A 143 14.03 12.08 12.89
CA VAL A 143 14.70 10.80 13.14
C VAL A 143 16.22 11.04 13.18
N PHE A 144 16.83 10.90 14.36
CA PHE A 144 18.28 11.03 14.54
C PHE A 144 19.01 9.75 14.12
N ARG A 145 20.21 9.89 13.53
CA ARG A 145 21.08 8.74 13.23
C ARG A 145 21.70 8.19 14.51
N GLY A 146 21.27 6.99 14.91
CA GLY A 146 21.87 6.21 15.99
C GLY A 146 20.99 5.01 16.30
N TRP A 147 21.56 3.81 16.29
CA TRP A 147 20.86 2.55 16.51
C TRP A 147 20.43 2.44 17.99
N GLN A 148 19.39 3.18 18.37
CA GLN A 148 18.59 2.95 19.57
C GLN A 148 17.25 3.65 19.34
N GLY A 149 16.22 2.87 19.01
CA GLY A 149 14.89 3.33 18.62
C GLY A 149 14.23 4.25 19.65
N SER A 150 14.53 5.53 19.57
CA SER A 150 13.86 6.59 20.29
C SER A 150 13.53 7.70 19.29
N SER A 151 12.25 7.79 18.91
CA SER A 151 11.73 8.99 18.26
C SER A 151 11.37 9.97 19.37
N GLN A 152 12.04 11.11 19.44
CA GLN A 152 11.61 12.22 20.29
C GLN A 152 10.81 13.18 19.41
N GLY A 153 9.50 13.15 19.57
CA GLY A 153 8.64 14.22 19.07
C GLY A 153 8.78 15.43 19.98
N SER A 154 9.17 16.57 19.44
CA SER A 154 9.06 17.84 20.16
C SER A 154 7.75 18.50 19.74
N CYS A 155 6.81 18.57 20.67
CA CYS A 155 5.54 19.27 20.47
C CYS A 155 5.72 20.66 21.06
N PHE A 156 5.72 21.68 20.20
CA PHE A 156 5.75 23.08 20.61
C PHE A 156 4.31 23.55 20.81
N ASP A 157 3.96 23.92 22.06
CA ASP A 157 2.79 24.74 22.34
C ASP A 157 3.05 26.16 21.83
N GLY A 158 2.12 26.69 21.04
CA GLY A 158 2.08 28.08 20.62
C GLY A 158 1.11 28.87 21.48
#